data_AF-A0A6M0F0T5-F1
#
_entry.id   AF-A0A6M0F0T5-F1
#
_cell.length_a   1.000
_cell.length_b   1.000
_cell.length_c   1.000
_cell.angle_alpha   90.00
_cell.angle_beta   90.00
_cell.angle_gamma   90.00
#
_symmetry.space_group_name_H-M   'P 1'
#
loop_
_entity.id
_entity.type
_entity.pdbx_description
1 polymer ?
#
loop_
_entity_poly.entity_id
_entity_poly.type
_entity_poly.pdbx_seq_one_letter_code
_entity_poly.pdbx_strand_id
1 'polypeptide(L)'
;MKRPPLFPNQTWIVTLSDRLKKVFALVISLVVILSSMPRSPVLAGRIENFSENVPNIWKCIGCSPGKVGTKMSLDDQQANLNDLWGKEILRQGKFPKEVKDSQEAIAQVNSSLTQEIYLVAEGGQIPLSVAPRHGNRNPRLVITWKGDEILSTLLSASPGSTTGFLQVIAWDSKKSKFNYYELNNNNNWSWAGDSSHARQWQFIGKGCFDCHHNGSVIMKEFKRPWNNWESQLANIDLSVLPQIIAQDPNLRNLTGAEVLERDINGGVSQYYNKWLDSHISEDLKTVTEVPELLRHLITTTSVNFESNLANIGSLGVMVTPPKNFFLFDDALSKVAENELGEPGYNFPNTISFDTNKFNRIIGSKGFSLRQCQRKWSTDKCIPGTVEYEQEVTTFHPFFIPVPSNEDTFVIKKLINFQVNRQNQRNNINLITDKFAAAILMVDFQNPIFSPVRSSLQAYAKKLDQATIDNEGVSNIPTLFAAEIEVAVKAQPPCLVEKLDSCSAEQQFINTWHLPDATWKEQVNQRIQSYLNGVANQITNGSGISDYVDLSISRKRQFASIEPINNLFEFSLLLPQSNLPENASLLQMQSDGKVVSAN
;
A
#
# COMPACT_ATOMS: atom_id res chain seq x y z
N MET A 1 28.25 -58.41 43.29
CA MET A 1 27.67 -58.91 42.00
C MET A 1 28.59 -58.44 40.87
N LYS A 2 29.61 -59.25 40.56
CA LYS A 2 29.83 -59.98 39.30
C LYS A 2 29.93 -59.11 38.03
N ARG A 3 31.20 -58.82 37.66
CA ARG A 3 31.66 -58.46 36.30
C ARG A 3 31.46 -59.63 35.34
N PRO A 4 31.30 -59.36 34.03
CA PRO A 4 31.74 -60.24 32.96
C PRO A 4 32.76 -59.56 32.01
N PRO A 5 33.41 -60.31 31.08
CA PRO A 5 34.85 -60.20 30.83
C PRO A 5 35.28 -59.59 29.48
N LEU A 6 36.61 -59.50 29.33
CA LEU A 6 37.42 -59.01 28.20
C LEU A 6 37.47 -59.98 27.00
N PHE A 7 37.33 -59.41 25.77
CA PHE A 7 37.96 -59.68 24.44
C PHE A 7 37.95 -61.11 23.80
N PRO A 8 37.92 -61.30 22.45
CA PRO A 8 38.90 -60.70 21.51
C PRO A 8 38.52 -60.41 20.01
N ASN A 9 39.44 -59.65 19.38
CA ASN A 9 39.97 -59.68 17.99
C ASN A 9 39.15 -59.32 16.72
N GLN A 10 39.62 -58.21 16.10
CA GLN A 10 40.11 -58.09 14.71
C GLN A 10 39.49 -59.01 13.65
N THR A 11 38.70 -58.46 12.72
CA THR A 11 38.60 -58.87 11.28
C THR A 11 37.56 -58.03 10.48
N TRP A 12 37.64 -56.69 10.49
CA TRP A 12 36.70 -55.88 9.68
C TRP A 12 37.33 -54.75 8.84
N ILE A 13 38.66 -54.65 8.77
CA ILE A 13 39.34 -53.57 8.03
C ILE A 13 39.89 -54.02 6.65
N VAL A 14 39.83 -55.31 6.30
CA VAL A 14 40.44 -55.81 5.05
C VAL A 14 39.47 -55.82 3.85
N THR A 15 38.15 -55.72 4.04
CA THR A 15 37.17 -55.85 2.95
C THR A 15 36.75 -54.54 2.27
N LEU A 16 37.11 -53.37 2.83
CA LEU A 16 36.78 -52.06 2.23
C LEU A 16 37.86 -51.55 1.25
N SER A 17 39.13 -51.93 1.47
CA SER A 17 40.29 -51.55 0.65
C SER A 17 40.29 -52.20 -0.74
N ASP A 18 39.86 -53.47 -0.83
CA ASP A 18 39.84 -54.21 -2.10
C ASP A 18 38.68 -53.83 -3.03
N ARG A 19 37.58 -53.27 -2.49
CA ARG A 19 36.47 -52.77 -3.31
C ARG A 19 36.78 -51.40 -3.94
N LEU A 20 37.54 -50.55 -3.25
CA LEU A 20 37.97 -49.23 -3.78
C LEU A 20 39.01 -49.36 -4.90
N LYS A 21 39.92 -50.34 -4.86
CA LYS A 21 40.92 -50.57 -5.92
C LYS A 21 40.31 -51.07 -7.23
N LYS A 22 39.23 -51.87 -7.17
CA LYS A 22 38.55 -52.38 -8.37
C LYS A 22 37.69 -51.33 -9.09
N VAL A 23 37.15 -50.35 -8.36
CA VAL A 23 36.40 -49.23 -8.96
C VAL A 23 37.35 -48.22 -9.61
N PHE A 24 38.52 -47.96 -9.02
CA PHE A 24 39.50 -47.03 -9.59
C PHE A 24 40.19 -47.56 -10.86
N ALA A 25 40.40 -48.88 -10.97
CA ALA A 25 40.96 -49.49 -12.18
C ALA A 25 39.98 -49.45 -13.38
N LEU A 26 38.66 -49.53 -13.14
CA LEU A 26 37.65 -49.49 -14.20
C LEU A 26 37.51 -48.08 -14.81
N VAL A 27 37.71 -47.04 -14.01
CA VAL A 27 37.62 -45.63 -14.45
C VAL A 27 38.85 -45.22 -15.28
N ILE A 28 40.05 -45.75 -14.97
CA ILE A 28 41.27 -45.44 -15.73
C ILE A 28 41.31 -46.18 -17.07
N SER A 29 40.77 -47.41 -17.17
CA SER A 29 40.68 -48.12 -18.46
C SER A 29 39.68 -47.51 -19.44
N LEU A 30 38.63 -46.82 -18.96
CA LEU A 30 37.69 -46.13 -19.85
C LEU A 30 38.26 -44.82 -20.43
N VAL A 31 39.18 -44.17 -19.70
CA VAL A 31 39.81 -42.91 -20.13
C VAL A 31 40.93 -43.12 -21.16
N VAL A 32 41.59 -44.28 -21.17
CA VAL A 32 42.70 -44.59 -22.10
C VAL A 32 42.21 -45.15 -23.45
N ILE A 33 41.02 -45.76 -23.51
CA ILE A 33 40.46 -46.30 -24.76
C ILE A 33 39.84 -45.18 -25.64
N LEU A 34 39.50 -44.02 -25.07
CA LEU A 34 38.97 -42.87 -25.82
C LEU A 34 40.06 -41.97 -26.44
N SER A 35 41.35 -42.20 -26.15
CA SER A 35 42.45 -41.35 -26.62
C SER A 35 43.23 -41.90 -27.83
N SER A 36 42.78 -42.98 -28.48
CA SER A 36 43.55 -43.66 -29.55
C SER A 36 42.80 -43.94 -30.87
N MET A 37 41.69 -43.26 -31.16
CA MET A 37 41.06 -43.35 -32.48
C MET A 37 41.59 -42.29 -33.47
N PRO A 38 41.86 -42.65 -34.74
CA PRO A 38 42.46 -41.77 -35.73
C PRO A 38 41.54 -40.60 -36.11
N ARG A 39 42.09 -39.38 -36.08
CA ARG A 39 41.47 -38.16 -36.62
C ARG A 39 41.35 -38.29 -38.13
N SER A 40 40.14 -38.50 -38.63
CA SER A 40 39.80 -38.21 -40.03
C SER A 40 39.40 -36.73 -40.15
N PRO A 41 39.98 -35.95 -41.07
CA PRO A 41 39.49 -34.63 -41.41
C PRO A 41 38.27 -34.78 -42.33
N VAL A 42 37.46 -33.73 -42.46
CA VAL A 42 36.29 -33.59 -43.36
C VAL A 42 34.95 -34.01 -42.75
N LEU A 43 34.39 -33.11 -41.94
CA LEU A 43 33.14 -32.40 -42.25
C LEU A 43 32.98 -31.31 -41.19
N ALA A 44 33.28 -30.08 -41.60
CA ALA A 44 32.86 -28.88 -40.89
C ALA A 44 31.33 -28.74 -41.00
N GLY A 45 30.62 -29.61 -40.29
CA GLY A 45 29.20 -29.48 -40.02
C GLY A 45 29.06 -28.52 -38.84
N ARG A 46 28.75 -27.27 -39.17
CA ARG A 46 28.10 -26.25 -38.35
C ARG A 46 27.75 -26.77 -36.93
N ILE A 47 28.57 -26.42 -35.93
CA ILE A 47 28.06 -26.33 -34.55
C ILE A 47 27.04 -25.20 -34.62
N GLU A 48 25.79 -25.54 -34.86
CA GLU A 48 24.69 -24.66 -34.50
C GLU A 48 24.82 -24.47 -32.99
N ASN A 49 25.26 -23.28 -32.59
CA ASN A 49 25.02 -22.78 -31.25
C ASN A 49 23.55 -23.10 -30.95
N PHE A 50 23.30 -24.00 -30.01
CA PHE A 50 22.01 -24.00 -29.33
C PHE A 50 21.90 -22.61 -28.74
N SER A 51 21.18 -21.73 -29.43
CA SER A 51 20.57 -20.57 -28.84
C SER A 51 19.76 -21.12 -27.67
N GLU A 52 20.29 -21.01 -26.45
CA GLU A 52 19.45 -21.09 -25.26
C GLU A 52 18.32 -20.11 -25.54
N ASN A 53 17.11 -20.62 -25.78
CA ASN A 53 15.96 -19.79 -26.12
C ASN A 53 15.58 -19.00 -24.87
N VAL A 54 16.29 -17.89 -24.62
CA VAL A 54 16.03 -17.00 -23.49
C VAL A 54 14.62 -16.42 -23.70
N PRO A 55 13.68 -16.70 -22.79
CA PRO A 55 12.31 -16.19 -22.88
C PRO A 55 12.32 -14.68 -23.11
N ASN A 56 11.40 -14.20 -23.96
CA ASN A 56 11.34 -12.81 -24.39
C ASN A 56 10.72 -11.89 -23.32
N ILE A 57 11.35 -11.83 -22.15
CA ILE A 57 10.97 -10.99 -21.02
C ILE A 57 11.84 -9.72 -21.02
N TRP A 58 11.19 -8.58 -20.82
CA TRP A 58 11.84 -7.27 -20.79
C TRP A 58 11.92 -6.74 -19.36
N LYS A 59 12.80 -5.77 -19.11
CA LYS A 59 12.96 -5.08 -17.84
C LYS A 59 12.76 -3.59 -18.03
N CYS A 60 11.81 -3.00 -17.31
CA CYS A 60 11.51 -1.57 -17.38
C CYS A 60 11.11 -1.01 -16.00
N ILE A 61 12.10 -0.70 -15.17
CA ILE A 61 11.86 -0.20 -13.81
C ILE A 61 11.66 1.32 -13.86
N GLY A 62 10.50 1.79 -13.40
CA GLY A 62 10.15 3.22 -13.39
C GLY A 62 10.03 3.86 -14.78
N CYS A 63 9.81 3.05 -15.83
CA CYS A 63 9.55 3.54 -17.17
C CYS A 63 8.17 4.21 -17.27
N SER A 64 8.02 5.13 -18.24
CA SER A 64 6.69 5.57 -18.65
C SER A 64 5.89 4.36 -19.16
N PRO A 65 4.58 4.26 -18.84
CA PRO A 65 3.74 3.16 -19.28
C PRO A 65 3.89 2.87 -20.78
N GLY A 66 4.05 1.59 -21.12
CA GLY A 66 4.11 1.13 -22.51
C GLY A 66 5.47 1.29 -23.22
N LYS A 67 6.49 1.86 -22.57
CA LYS A 67 7.85 1.90 -23.13
C LYS A 67 8.51 0.50 -23.13
N VAL A 68 9.31 0.25 -24.16
CA VAL A 68 10.09 -0.99 -24.25
C VAL A 68 11.36 -0.82 -23.42
N GLY A 69 11.55 -1.73 -22.48
CA GLY A 69 12.75 -1.79 -21.64
C GLY A 69 13.95 -2.44 -22.32
N THR A 70 14.83 -3.05 -21.55
CA THR A 70 15.90 -3.91 -22.07
C THR A 70 15.50 -5.38 -21.96
N LYS A 71 15.88 -6.21 -22.94
CA LYS A 71 15.64 -7.65 -22.84
C LYS A 71 16.45 -8.22 -21.66
N MET A 72 15.80 -9.00 -20.80
CA MET A 72 16.47 -9.62 -19.65
C MET A 72 17.34 -10.79 -20.11
N SER A 73 18.54 -10.90 -19.55
CA SER A 73 19.37 -12.10 -19.67
C SER A 73 18.73 -13.29 -18.93
N LEU A 74 19.17 -14.52 -19.22
CA LEU A 74 18.68 -15.69 -18.48
C LEU A 74 19.01 -15.58 -16.99
N ASP A 75 20.21 -15.14 -16.65
CA ASP A 75 20.65 -14.93 -15.27
C ASP A 75 19.78 -13.87 -14.56
N ASP A 76 19.46 -12.76 -15.22
CA ASP A 76 18.57 -11.75 -14.68
C ASP A 76 17.17 -12.31 -14.40
N GLN A 77 16.64 -13.13 -15.31
CA GLN A 77 15.33 -13.77 -15.14
C GLN A 77 15.35 -14.76 -13.97
N GLN A 78 16.39 -15.57 -13.84
CA GLN A 78 16.53 -16.55 -12.77
C GLN A 78 16.74 -15.89 -11.40
N ALA A 79 17.44 -14.75 -11.35
CA ALA A 79 17.66 -14.01 -10.13
C ALA A 79 16.37 -13.33 -9.63
N ASN A 80 15.61 -12.72 -10.55
CA ASN A 80 14.54 -11.79 -10.17
C ASN A 80 13.13 -12.36 -10.23
N LEU A 81 12.88 -13.39 -11.06
CA LEU A 81 11.53 -13.85 -11.40
C LEU A 81 11.29 -15.25 -10.80
N ASN A 82 11.10 -15.34 -9.48
CA ASN A 82 10.85 -16.60 -8.77
C ASN A 82 9.39 -16.76 -8.30
N ASP A 83 8.55 -15.75 -8.50
CA ASP A 83 7.11 -15.83 -8.28
C ASP A 83 6.40 -16.68 -9.35
N LEU A 84 5.12 -17.00 -9.11
CA LEU A 84 4.31 -17.83 -10.00
C LEU A 84 4.25 -17.28 -11.44
N TRP A 85 4.06 -15.97 -11.61
CA TRP A 85 3.93 -15.35 -12.92
C TRP A 85 5.26 -15.38 -13.69
N GLY A 86 6.33 -14.94 -13.05
CA GLY A 86 7.66 -14.90 -13.64
C GLY A 86 8.24 -16.28 -13.93
N LYS A 87 8.20 -17.19 -12.96
CA LYS A 87 8.87 -18.50 -13.01
C LYS A 87 8.08 -19.57 -13.77
N GLU A 88 6.81 -19.70 -13.45
CA GLU A 88 6.00 -20.83 -13.93
C GLU A 88 5.25 -20.49 -15.23
N ILE A 89 5.11 -19.20 -15.58
CA ILE A 89 4.44 -18.77 -16.81
C ILE A 89 5.44 -18.17 -17.81
N LEU A 90 5.99 -16.98 -17.53
CA LEU A 90 6.79 -16.23 -18.50
C LEU A 90 8.09 -16.96 -18.88
N ARG A 91 8.81 -17.49 -17.89
CA ARG A 91 10.05 -18.25 -18.12
C ARG A 91 9.84 -19.59 -18.82
N GLN A 92 8.60 -20.09 -18.87
CA GLN A 92 8.22 -21.29 -19.63
C GLN A 92 7.83 -20.97 -21.09
N GLY A 93 8.02 -19.72 -21.52
CA GLY A 93 7.72 -19.28 -22.88
C GLY A 93 6.23 -18.99 -23.14
N LYS A 94 5.40 -18.92 -22.09
CA LYS A 94 4.00 -18.52 -22.19
C LYS A 94 3.90 -17.02 -21.98
N PHE A 95 3.29 -16.30 -22.93
CA PHE A 95 3.11 -14.84 -22.87
C PHE A 95 1.65 -14.46 -23.06
N PRO A 96 0.79 -14.65 -22.03
CA PRO A 96 -0.61 -14.27 -22.08
C PRO A 96 -0.78 -12.81 -22.48
N LYS A 97 -1.69 -12.50 -23.40
CA LYS A 97 -1.95 -11.10 -23.81
C LYS A 97 -3.32 -10.64 -23.36
N GLU A 98 -4.22 -11.57 -23.11
CA GLU A 98 -5.57 -11.31 -22.65
C GLU A 98 -5.80 -11.78 -21.21
N VAL A 99 -6.87 -11.28 -20.59
CA VAL A 99 -7.30 -11.72 -19.25
C VAL A 99 -7.56 -13.23 -19.26
N LYS A 100 -8.28 -13.74 -20.26
CA LYS A 100 -8.59 -15.16 -20.41
C LYS A 100 -7.32 -16.02 -20.48
N ASP A 101 -6.36 -15.63 -21.31
CA ASP A 101 -5.09 -16.35 -21.43
C ASP A 101 -4.32 -16.37 -20.09
N SER A 102 -4.42 -15.29 -19.32
CA SER A 102 -3.76 -15.15 -18.02
C SER A 102 -4.40 -16.08 -17.00
N GLN A 103 -5.74 -16.14 -16.97
CA GLN A 103 -6.51 -17.06 -16.13
C GLN A 103 -6.19 -18.52 -16.49
N GLU A 104 -6.18 -18.87 -17.78
CA GLU A 104 -5.83 -20.21 -18.25
C GLU A 104 -4.39 -20.59 -17.90
N ALA A 105 -3.44 -19.66 -18.06
CA ALA A 105 -2.04 -19.90 -17.72
C ALA A 105 -1.86 -20.16 -16.22
N ILE A 106 -2.51 -19.37 -15.35
CA ILE A 106 -2.45 -19.57 -13.90
C ILE A 106 -3.11 -20.89 -13.49
N ALA A 107 -4.30 -21.19 -14.01
CA ALA A 107 -5.00 -22.43 -13.71
C ALA A 107 -4.22 -23.69 -14.16
N GLN A 108 -3.47 -23.62 -15.26
CA GLN A 108 -2.62 -24.70 -15.73
C GLN A 108 -1.41 -24.95 -14.83
N VAL A 109 -0.80 -23.91 -14.27
CA VAL A 109 0.39 -24.05 -13.42
C VAL A 109 0.02 -24.36 -11.97
N ASN A 110 -1.11 -23.85 -11.49
CA ASN A 110 -1.59 -24.12 -10.15
C ASN A 110 -3.13 -24.03 -10.08
N SER A 111 -3.78 -25.18 -10.22
CA SER A 111 -5.24 -25.30 -10.13
C SER A 111 -5.80 -25.26 -8.71
N SER A 112 -4.96 -25.27 -7.67
CA SER A 112 -5.42 -25.18 -6.29
C SER A 112 -5.64 -23.75 -5.81
N LEU A 113 -5.28 -22.75 -6.63
CA LEU A 113 -5.49 -21.35 -6.28
C LEU A 113 -6.96 -20.96 -6.45
N THR A 114 -7.52 -20.32 -5.44
CA THR A 114 -8.85 -19.72 -5.52
C THR A 114 -8.77 -18.41 -6.29
N GLN A 115 -9.56 -18.30 -7.35
CA GLN A 115 -9.70 -17.09 -8.17
C GLN A 115 -10.92 -16.29 -7.72
N GLU A 116 -10.75 -14.99 -7.53
CA GLU A 116 -11.84 -14.03 -7.27
C GLU A 116 -11.75 -12.87 -8.27
N ILE A 117 -12.89 -12.37 -8.76
CA ILE A 117 -12.96 -11.33 -9.81
C ILE A 117 -13.73 -10.13 -9.26
N TYR A 118 -13.15 -8.95 -9.40
CA TYR A 118 -13.68 -7.70 -8.88
C TYR A 118 -13.82 -6.67 -10.01
N LEU A 119 -14.75 -5.73 -9.84
CA LEU A 119 -14.98 -4.63 -10.76
C LEU A 119 -14.89 -3.30 -10.03
N VAL A 120 -14.14 -2.35 -10.60
CA VAL A 120 -14.18 -0.93 -10.24
C VAL A 120 -14.55 -0.12 -11.47
N ALA A 121 -15.40 0.89 -11.30
CA ALA A 121 -15.73 1.84 -12.37
C ALA A 121 -16.13 3.19 -11.75
N GLU A 122 -15.28 4.22 -11.86
CA GLU A 122 -15.63 5.54 -11.28
C GLU A 122 -16.82 6.20 -11.98
N GLY A 123 -17.09 5.84 -13.24
CA GLY A 123 -18.30 6.25 -13.96
C GLY A 123 -19.48 5.27 -13.82
N GLY A 124 -19.32 4.18 -13.06
CA GLY A 124 -20.29 3.10 -12.94
C GLY A 124 -21.60 3.49 -12.25
N GLN A 125 -21.57 4.56 -11.45
CA GLN A 125 -22.74 5.10 -10.74
C GLN A 125 -23.43 6.26 -11.50
N ILE A 126 -22.87 6.70 -12.63
CA ILE A 126 -23.43 7.80 -13.42
C ILE A 126 -24.60 7.28 -14.26
N PRO A 127 -25.79 7.88 -14.23
CA PRO A 127 -26.95 7.36 -14.95
C PRO A 127 -26.87 7.60 -16.47
N LEU A 128 -27.63 6.82 -17.24
CA LEU A 128 -27.72 6.97 -18.71
C LEU A 128 -28.34 8.31 -19.15
N SER A 129 -29.07 8.97 -18.27
CA SER A 129 -29.61 10.32 -18.51
C SER A 129 -28.53 11.41 -18.49
N VAL A 130 -27.36 11.13 -17.91
CA VAL A 130 -26.23 12.07 -17.82
C VAL A 130 -25.18 11.75 -18.88
N ALA A 131 -24.79 10.49 -18.98
CA ALA A 131 -23.78 10.03 -19.93
C ALA A 131 -24.34 8.89 -20.76
N PRO A 132 -24.11 8.85 -22.08
CA PRO A 132 -24.53 7.71 -22.88
C PRO A 132 -23.77 6.45 -22.46
N ARG A 133 -24.31 5.28 -22.81
CA ARG A 133 -23.71 3.99 -22.47
C ARG A 133 -22.29 3.80 -23.04
N HIS A 134 -21.98 4.42 -24.17
CA HIS A 134 -20.67 4.35 -24.82
C HIS A 134 -19.67 5.38 -24.29
N GLY A 135 -20.06 6.26 -23.37
CA GLY A 135 -19.15 7.22 -22.75
C GLY A 135 -18.08 6.53 -21.91
N ASN A 136 -16.96 7.19 -21.66
CA ASN A 136 -15.91 6.60 -20.84
C ASN A 136 -16.36 6.48 -19.37
N ARG A 137 -16.42 5.26 -18.85
CA ARG A 137 -16.82 4.92 -17.46
C ARG A 137 -15.65 4.48 -16.59
N ASN A 138 -14.44 4.41 -17.16
CA ASN A 138 -13.21 3.86 -16.58
C ASN A 138 -13.38 2.50 -15.85
N PRO A 139 -14.04 1.49 -16.45
CA PRO A 139 -14.15 0.20 -15.79
C PRO A 139 -12.81 -0.55 -15.81
N ARG A 140 -12.49 -1.24 -14.71
CA ARG A 140 -11.33 -2.13 -14.58
C ARG A 140 -11.71 -3.41 -13.86
N LEU A 141 -11.16 -4.51 -14.34
CA LEU A 141 -11.15 -5.79 -13.66
C LEU A 141 -9.94 -5.85 -12.74
N VAL A 142 -10.16 -6.33 -11.53
CA VAL A 142 -9.10 -6.84 -10.66
C VAL A 142 -9.37 -8.30 -10.41
N ILE A 143 -8.36 -9.16 -10.56
CA ILE A 143 -8.49 -10.60 -10.32
C ILE A 143 -7.41 -11.02 -9.34
N THR A 144 -7.78 -11.72 -8.28
CA THR A 144 -6.83 -12.26 -7.30
C THR A 144 -6.78 -13.77 -7.40
N TRP A 145 -5.59 -14.33 -7.15
CA TRP A 145 -5.39 -15.77 -6.92
C TRP A 145 -4.72 -15.97 -5.58
N LYS A 146 -5.32 -16.84 -4.76
CA LYS A 146 -4.84 -17.13 -3.40
C LYS A 146 -4.63 -18.62 -3.17
N GLY A 147 -3.63 -18.95 -2.37
CA GLY A 147 -3.43 -20.30 -1.80
C GLY A 147 -3.32 -20.17 -0.28
N ASP A 148 -4.04 -21.02 0.46
CA ASP A 148 -4.07 -20.97 1.93
C ASP A 148 -4.37 -19.56 2.48
N GLU A 149 -5.31 -18.84 1.85
CA GLU A 149 -5.68 -17.43 2.14
C GLU A 149 -4.56 -16.39 1.93
N ILE A 150 -3.42 -16.78 1.38
CA ILE A 150 -2.31 -15.89 1.06
C ILE A 150 -2.39 -15.46 -0.40
N LEU A 151 -2.26 -14.15 -0.65
CA LEU A 151 -2.25 -13.58 -2.00
C LEU A 151 -1.01 -14.04 -2.77
N SER A 152 -1.24 -14.83 -3.82
CA SER A 152 -0.18 -15.27 -4.74
C SER A 152 -0.01 -14.26 -5.87
N THR A 153 -1.12 -13.85 -6.49
CA THR A 153 -1.09 -13.02 -7.70
C THR A 153 -2.31 -12.11 -7.75
N LEU A 154 -2.11 -10.88 -8.19
CA LEU A 154 -3.15 -9.90 -8.48
C LEU A 154 -2.95 -9.42 -9.92
N LEU A 155 -4.03 -9.39 -10.70
CA LEU A 155 -4.06 -8.87 -12.06
C LEU A 155 -5.00 -7.68 -12.13
N SER A 156 -4.59 -6.63 -12.83
CA SER A 156 -5.41 -5.46 -13.15
C SER A 156 -5.49 -5.30 -14.66
N ALA A 157 -6.71 -5.15 -15.20
CA ALA A 157 -6.93 -5.10 -16.64
C ALA A 157 -8.17 -4.28 -17.01
N SER A 158 -8.21 -3.83 -18.26
CA SER A 158 -9.48 -3.37 -18.85
C SER A 158 -10.37 -4.58 -19.17
N PRO A 159 -11.68 -4.54 -18.85
CA PRO A 159 -12.62 -5.56 -19.30
C PRO A 159 -12.83 -5.52 -20.83
N GLY A 160 -13.21 -6.66 -21.40
CA GLY A 160 -13.47 -6.84 -22.83
C GLY A 160 -12.34 -7.53 -23.60
N SER A 161 -12.50 -7.64 -24.91
CA SER A 161 -11.65 -8.46 -25.79
C SER A 161 -10.45 -7.73 -26.43
N THR A 162 -10.11 -6.53 -25.97
CA THR A 162 -8.98 -5.75 -26.52
C THR A 162 -8.12 -5.18 -25.40
N THR A 163 -6.97 -5.81 -25.13
CA THR A 163 -6.10 -5.43 -24.02
C THR A 163 -5.10 -4.35 -24.43
N GLY A 164 -5.41 -3.09 -24.11
CA GLY A 164 -4.43 -2.00 -24.05
C GLY A 164 -3.74 -1.87 -22.69
N PHE A 165 -4.30 -2.49 -21.64
CA PHE A 165 -3.84 -2.39 -20.26
C PHE A 165 -3.96 -3.75 -19.55
N LEU A 166 -2.82 -4.33 -19.19
CA LEU A 166 -2.73 -5.58 -18.42
C LEU A 166 -1.49 -5.51 -17.51
N GLN A 167 -1.71 -5.55 -16.20
CA GLN A 167 -0.68 -5.50 -15.18
C GLN A 167 -0.84 -6.64 -14.19
N VAL A 168 0.29 -7.19 -13.72
CA VAL A 168 0.30 -8.30 -12.76
C VAL A 168 1.26 -7.99 -11.61
N ILE A 169 0.83 -8.28 -10.40
CA ILE A 169 1.64 -8.26 -9.19
C ILE A 169 1.66 -9.67 -8.63
N ALA A 170 2.84 -10.22 -8.38
CA ALA A 170 2.97 -11.60 -7.91
C ALA A 170 3.99 -11.74 -6.79
N TRP A 171 3.65 -12.54 -5.77
CA TRP A 171 4.50 -12.75 -4.61
C TRP A 171 5.67 -13.67 -4.93
N ASP A 172 6.89 -13.18 -4.73
CA ASP A 172 8.11 -13.97 -4.78
C ASP A 172 8.49 -14.39 -3.34
N SER A 173 8.18 -15.64 -3.00
CA SER A 173 8.48 -16.19 -1.66
C SER A 173 9.97 -16.33 -1.37
N LYS A 174 10.82 -16.44 -2.40
CA LYS A 174 12.28 -16.54 -2.25
C LYS A 174 12.87 -15.18 -1.89
N LYS A 175 12.38 -14.10 -2.50
CA LYS A 175 12.80 -12.72 -2.20
C LYS A 175 12.01 -12.06 -1.07
N SER A 176 10.87 -12.64 -0.69
CA SER A 176 9.88 -12.04 0.22
C SER A 176 9.43 -10.65 -0.24
N LYS A 177 9.17 -10.50 -1.54
CA LYS A 177 8.76 -9.26 -2.20
C LYS A 177 7.70 -9.54 -3.25
N PHE A 178 6.88 -8.55 -3.57
CA PHE A 178 6.07 -8.57 -4.78
C PHE A 178 6.91 -8.16 -5.99
N ASN A 179 6.79 -8.91 -7.09
CA ASN A 179 7.25 -8.51 -8.42
C ASN A 179 6.10 -7.85 -9.17
N TYR A 180 6.40 -6.82 -9.94
CA TYR A 180 5.47 -6.03 -10.74
C TYR A 180 5.72 -6.28 -12.22
N TYR A 181 4.66 -6.46 -12.99
CA TYR A 181 4.71 -6.77 -14.40
C TYR A 181 3.69 -5.94 -15.18
N GLU A 182 4.06 -5.53 -16.38
CA GLU A 182 3.16 -4.85 -17.31
C GLU A 182 3.30 -5.44 -18.72
N LEU A 183 2.18 -5.54 -19.44
CA LEU A 183 2.18 -5.78 -20.87
C LEU A 183 2.39 -4.43 -21.57
N ASN A 184 3.52 -4.28 -22.26
CA ASN A 184 3.85 -3.03 -22.94
C ASN A 184 3.12 -2.87 -24.29
N ASN A 185 3.23 -1.69 -24.90
CA ASN A 185 2.55 -1.34 -26.16
C ASN A 185 2.94 -2.24 -27.35
N ASN A 186 4.08 -2.94 -27.26
CA ASN A 186 4.52 -3.90 -28.27
C ASN A 186 4.07 -5.33 -27.96
N ASN A 187 3.12 -5.51 -27.03
CA ASN A 187 2.61 -6.79 -26.56
C ASN A 187 3.71 -7.72 -25.99
N ASN A 188 4.72 -7.14 -25.32
CA ASN A 188 5.72 -7.91 -24.58
C ASN A 188 5.56 -7.67 -23.09
N TRP A 189 5.85 -8.71 -22.30
CA TRP A 189 5.89 -8.61 -20.85
C TRP A 189 7.17 -7.94 -20.38
N SER A 190 7.01 -6.88 -19.59
CA SER A 190 8.09 -6.20 -18.88
C SER A 190 7.98 -6.49 -17.39
N TRP A 191 9.07 -6.93 -16.76
CA TRP A 191 9.25 -6.84 -15.32
C TRP A 191 9.54 -5.38 -14.95
N ALA A 192 8.63 -4.78 -14.20
CA ALA A 192 8.66 -3.38 -13.79
C ALA A 192 9.41 -3.14 -12.47
N GLY A 193 10.00 -4.20 -11.90
CA GLY A 193 10.73 -4.17 -10.64
C GLY A 193 10.04 -4.98 -9.55
N ASP A 194 10.54 -4.85 -8.33
CA ASP A 194 9.98 -5.49 -7.14
C ASP A 194 9.78 -4.49 -6.00
N SER A 195 9.17 -4.93 -4.89
CA SER A 195 8.86 -4.09 -3.73
C SER A 195 10.02 -3.22 -3.23
N SER A 196 11.28 -3.64 -3.39
CA SER A 196 12.43 -2.86 -2.93
C SER A 196 12.78 -1.65 -3.78
N HIS A 197 12.22 -1.56 -4.98
CA HIS A 197 12.41 -0.41 -5.87
C HIS A 197 11.44 0.73 -5.54
N ALA A 198 10.31 0.43 -4.89
CA ALA A 198 9.19 1.35 -4.69
C ALA A 198 9.55 2.66 -3.96
N ARG A 199 10.44 2.57 -2.96
CA ARG A 199 10.88 3.72 -2.14
C ARG A 199 12.17 4.36 -2.62
N GLN A 200 12.79 3.82 -3.67
CA GLN A 200 14.02 4.39 -4.21
C GLN A 200 13.70 5.68 -4.98
N TRP A 201 14.43 6.75 -4.69
CA TRP A 201 14.19 8.08 -5.26
C TRP A 201 14.15 8.09 -6.79
N GLN A 202 14.90 7.21 -7.47
CA GLN A 202 14.89 7.13 -8.92
C GLN A 202 13.58 6.55 -9.51
N PHE A 203 12.81 5.78 -8.72
CA PHE A 203 11.67 4.99 -9.19
C PHE A 203 10.34 5.35 -8.54
N ILE A 204 10.34 5.92 -7.33
CA ILE A 204 9.13 6.36 -6.64
C ILE A 204 8.35 7.35 -7.53
N GLY A 205 7.03 7.18 -7.63
CA GLY A 205 6.19 8.01 -8.50
C GLY A 205 6.35 7.73 -10.00
N LYS A 206 6.87 6.56 -10.39
CA LYS A 206 7.08 6.18 -11.81
C LYS A 206 6.68 4.75 -12.12
N GLY A 207 6.11 4.53 -13.30
CA GLY A 207 5.70 3.20 -13.77
C GLY A 207 4.74 2.54 -12.79
N CYS A 208 4.97 1.28 -12.41
CA CYS A 208 4.17 0.60 -11.39
C CYS A 208 4.29 1.24 -9.99
N PHE A 209 5.43 1.85 -9.65
CA PHE A 209 5.65 2.49 -8.35
C PHE A 209 5.00 3.87 -8.23
N ASP A 210 4.27 4.25 -9.27
CA ASP A 210 3.40 5.41 -9.24
C ASP A 210 2.18 5.20 -8.33
N CYS A 211 1.62 3.99 -8.39
CA CYS A 211 0.57 3.55 -7.49
C CYS A 211 1.11 2.77 -6.28
N HIS A 212 2.21 2.03 -6.46
CA HIS A 212 2.76 1.12 -5.46
C HIS A 212 4.03 1.66 -4.79
N HIS A 213 4.09 2.95 -4.46
CA HIS A 213 5.30 3.62 -3.92
C HIS A 213 5.78 3.07 -2.55
N ASN A 214 4.93 2.33 -1.83
CA ASN A 214 5.30 1.63 -0.60
C ASN A 214 5.72 0.16 -0.83
N GLY A 215 5.61 -0.35 -2.05
CA GLY A 215 6.06 -1.68 -2.46
C GLY A 215 5.11 -2.83 -2.12
N SER A 216 3.92 -2.54 -1.62
CA SER A 216 2.84 -3.51 -1.41
C SER A 216 1.77 -3.44 -2.52
N VAL A 217 0.90 -4.45 -2.56
CA VAL A 217 -0.42 -4.33 -3.21
C VAL A 217 -1.25 -3.25 -2.51
N ILE A 218 -2.08 -2.52 -3.28
CA ILE A 218 -2.89 -1.41 -2.77
C ILE A 218 -4.34 -1.50 -3.24
N MET A 219 -5.23 -0.90 -2.46
CA MET A 219 -6.61 -0.58 -2.83
C MET A 219 -6.91 0.82 -2.30
N LYS A 220 -7.18 1.79 -3.19
CA LYS A 220 -7.35 3.21 -2.80
C LYS A 220 -8.55 3.38 -1.85
N GLU A 221 -9.65 2.73 -2.20
CA GLU A 221 -10.88 2.66 -1.41
C GLU A 221 -10.84 1.42 -0.52
N PHE A 222 -9.86 1.35 0.38
CA PHE A 222 -9.68 0.14 1.18
C PHE A 222 -10.86 -0.11 2.11
N LYS A 223 -11.44 0.94 2.69
CA LYS A 223 -12.52 0.80 3.67
C LYS A 223 -13.89 0.98 3.03
N ARG A 224 -14.87 0.30 3.62
CA ARG A 224 -16.30 0.51 3.35
C ARG A 224 -16.65 2.01 3.32
N PRO A 225 -17.52 2.43 2.39
CA PRO A 225 -18.42 1.62 1.58
C PRO A 225 -17.94 1.29 0.15
N TRP A 226 -16.66 1.47 -0.19
CA TRP A 226 -16.10 1.15 -1.54
C TRP A 226 -16.87 1.82 -2.69
N ASN A 227 -16.94 3.16 -2.62
CA ASN A 227 -17.70 4.06 -3.47
C ASN A 227 -17.72 3.76 -4.99
N ASN A 228 -16.60 3.34 -5.56
CA ASN A 228 -16.46 3.05 -7.00
C ASN A 228 -16.33 1.56 -7.35
N TRP A 229 -16.34 0.67 -6.34
CA TRP A 229 -16.23 -0.77 -6.54
C TRP A 229 -17.58 -1.45 -6.47
N GLU A 230 -17.76 -2.51 -7.26
CA GLU A 230 -18.87 -3.45 -7.05
C GLU A 230 -18.76 -4.04 -5.65
N SER A 231 -19.79 -3.86 -4.84
CA SER A 231 -19.82 -4.31 -3.45
C SER A 231 -21.24 -4.43 -2.92
N GLN A 232 -21.37 -5.01 -1.73
CA GLN A 232 -22.65 -5.03 -1.00
C GLN A 232 -23.23 -3.63 -0.66
N LEU A 233 -22.43 -2.55 -0.76
CA LEU A 233 -22.85 -1.17 -0.45
C LEU A 233 -22.83 -0.23 -1.66
N ALA A 234 -22.30 -0.65 -2.80
CA ALA A 234 -22.27 0.09 -4.05
C ALA A 234 -22.36 -0.90 -5.23
N ASN A 235 -23.54 -1.02 -5.84
CA ASN A 235 -23.75 -1.90 -6.98
C ASN A 235 -23.57 -1.13 -8.30
N ILE A 236 -22.80 -1.67 -9.22
CA ILE A 236 -22.56 -1.18 -10.57
C ILE A 236 -23.52 -1.88 -11.52
N ASP A 237 -24.54 -1.15 -11.99
CA ASP A 237 -25.44 -1.67 -13.01
C ASP A 237 -24.68 -1.84 -14.34
N LEU A 238 -24.44 -3.09 -14.75
CA LEU A 238 -23.75 -3.42 -16.00
C LEU A 238 -24.46 -2.85 -17.24
N SER A 239 -25.74 -2.49 -17.16
CA SER A 239 -26.49 -1.84 -18.23
C SER A 239 -25.98 -0.44 -18.56
N VAL A 240 -25.28 0.23 -17.61
CA VAL A 240 -24.70 1.56 -17.81
C VAL A 240 -23.32 1.53 -18.47
N LEU A 241 -22.65 0.37 -18.45
CA LEU A 241 -21.33 0.17 -19.03
C LEU A 241 -21.41 -0.07 -20.55
N PRO A 242 -20.38 0.27 -21.35
CA PRO A 242 -20.34 -0.04 -22.77
C PRO A 242 -20.69 -1.50 -23.08
N GLN A 243 -21.48 -1.75 -24.13
CA GLN A 243 -22.04 -3.09 -24.42
C GLN A 243 -20.96 -4.18 -24.53
N ILE A 244 -19.81 -3.87 -25.15
CA ILE A 244 -18.69 -4.81 -25.27
C ILE A 244 -18.08 -5.19 -23.91
N ILE A 245 -18.08 -4.25 -22.96
CA ILE A 245 -17.60 -4.44 -21.60
C ILE A 245 -18.62 -5.26 -20.81
N ALA A 246 -19.90 -4.87 -20.86
CA ALA A 246 -20.99 -5.57 -20.18
C ALA A 246 -21.16 -7.05 -20.63
N GLN A 247 -20.62 -7.42 -21.79
CA GLN A 247 -20.61 -8.79 -22.32
C GLN A 247 -19.38 -9.60 -21.91
N ASP A 248 -18.40 -9.00 -21.23
CA ASP A 248 -17.22 -9.72 -20.73
C ASP A 248 -17.68 -10.86 -19.79
N PRO A 249 -17.30 -12.13 -20.09
CA PRO A 249 -17.67 -13.28 -19.27
C PRO A 249 -17.28 -13.16 -17.79
N ASN A 250 -16.23 -12.41 -17.46
CA ASN A 250 -15.77 -12.21 -16.09
C ASN A 250 -16.81 -11.48 -15.22
N LEU A 251 -17.64 -10.63 -15.83
CA LEU A 251 -18.63 -9.83 -15.10
C LEU A 251 -19.83 -10.65 -14.59
N ARG A 252 -19.92 -11.93 -14.94
CA ARG A 252 -20.96 -12.85 -14.43
C ARG A 252 -20.65 -13.41 -13.05
N ASN A 253 -19.38 -13.37 -12.66
CA ASN A 253 -18.86 -13.99 -11.44
C ASN A 253 -18.14 -12.95 -10.58
N LEU A 254 -18.75 -11.76 -10.45
CA LEU A 254 -18.18 -10.71 -9.63
C LEU A 254 -18.30 -11.05 -8.14
N THR A 255 -17.21 -10.83 -7.45
CA THR A 255 -17.10 -10.83 -6.00
C THR A 255 -17.07 -9.38 -5.53
N GLY A 256 -17.68 -9.11 -4.38
CA GLY A 256 -17.75 -7.76 -3.84
C GLY A 256 -16.42 -7.28 -3.25
N ALA A 257 -16.23 -5.96 -3.26
CA ALA A 257 -15.05 -5.27 -2.74
C ALA A 257 -14.71 -5.60 -1.28
N GLU A 258 -15.70 -5.98 -0.47
CA GLU A 258 -15.50 -6.44 0.91
C GLU A 258 -14.58 -7.67 1.00
N VAL A 259 -14.55 -8.51 -0.04
CA VAL A 259 -13.64 -9.65 -0.13
C VAL A 259 -12.26 -9.21 -0.64
N LEU A 260 -12.21 -8.28 -1.61
CA LEU A 260 -10.95 -7.71 -2.09
C LEU A 260 -10.19 -7.00 -0.97
N GLU A 261 -10.89 -6.25 -0.10
CA GLU A 261 -10.30 -5.59 1.07
C GLU A 261 -9.50 -6.61 1.91
N ARG A 262 -10.09 -7.79 2.18
CA ARG A 262 -9.43 -8.86 2.93
C ARG A 262 -8.21 -9.42 2.19
N ASP A 263 -8.31 -9.62 0.88
CA ASP A 263 -7.21 -10.14 0.06
C ASP A 263 -6.02 -9.17 0.04
N ILE A 264 -6.31 -7.87 -0.13
CA ILE A 264 -5.31 -6.80 -0.10
C ILE A 264 -4.70 -6.70 1.29
N ASN A 265 -5.50 -6.79 2.36
CA ASN A 265 -4.99 -6.81 3.73
C ASN A 265 -4.03 -7.99 3.98
N GLY A 266 -4.36 -9.16 3.44
CA GLY A 266 -3.50 -10.35 3.46
C GLY A 266 -2.15 -10.09 2.78
N GLY A 267 -2.17 -9.50 1.58
CA GLY A 267 -0.96 -9.14 0.84
C GLY A 267 -0.12 -8.06 1.54
N VAL A 268 -0.74 -7.01 2.09
CA VAL A 268 -0.10 -5.98 2.92
C VAL A 268 0.56 -6.63 4.13
N SER A 269 -0.17 -7.47 4.86
CA SER A 269 0.38 -8.14 6.04
C SER A 269 1.54 -9.06 5.68
N GLN A 270 1.44 -9.81 4.59
CA GLN A 270 2.47 -10.72 4.12
C GLN A 270 3.77 -9.97 3.81
N TYR A 271 3.69 -8.88 3.04
CA TYR A 271 4.85 -8.07 2.69
C TYR A 271 5.44 -7.36 3.91
N TYR A 272 4.63 -6.63 4.68
CA TYR A 272 5.16 -5.82 5.77
C TYR A 272 5.68 -6.64 6.95
N ASN A 273 5.13 -7.84 7.21
CA ASN A 273 5.74 -8.74 8.20
C ASN A 273 7.16 -9.15 7.76
N LYS A 274 7.39 -9.44 6.48
CA LYS A 274 8.72 -9.80 5.97
C LYS A 274 9.66 -8.60 5.87
N TRP A 275 9.14 -7.44 5.48
CA TRP A 275 9.89 -6.21 5.44
C TRP A 275 10.34 -5.80 6.84
N LEU A 276 9.48 -5.80 7.85
CA LEU A 276 9.89 -5.50 9.23
C LEU A 276 10.94 -6.49 9.76
N ASP A 277 10.73 -7.79 9.52
CA ASP A 277 11.69 -8.83 9.90
C ASP A 277 13.08 -8.59 9.29
N SER A 278 13.15 -8.10 8.04
CA SER A 278 14.43 -7.81 7.39
C SER A 278 15.21 -6.64 7.99
N HIS A 279 14.60 -5.83 8.86
CA HIS A 279 15.26 -4.72 9.55
C HIS A 279 15.78 -5.10 10.93
N ILE A 280 15.58 -6.36 11.35
CA ILE A 280 16.01 -6.87 12.65
C ILE A 280 17.14 -7.88 12.41
N SER A 281 18.28 -7.67 13.06
CA SER A 281 19.44 -8.57 12.97
C SER A 281 19.11 -10.00 13.40
N GLU A 282 19.86 -10.99 12.90
CA GLU A 282 19.65 -12.41 13.22
C GLU A 282 19.69 -12.73 14.72
N ASP A 283 20.52 -12.01 15.47
CA ASP A 283 20.63 -12.15 16.93
C ASP A 283 19.58 -11.37 17.71
N LEU A 284 18.66 -10.68 17.01
CA LEU A 284 17.59 -9.86 17.56
C LEU A 284 18.07 -8.69 18.43
N LYS A 285 19.29 -8.19 18.22
CA LYS A 285 19.89 -7.11 19.02
C LYS A 285 19.96 -5.76 18.32
N THR A 286 19.77 -5.71 17.01
CA THR A 286 19.96 -4.49 16.22
C THR A 286 18.80 -4.30 15.26
N VAL A 287 18.37 -3.04 15.15
CA VAL A 287 17.42 -2.56 14.15
C VAL A 287 18.16 -1.65 13.18
N THR A 288 17.93 -1.79 11.88
CA THR A 288 18.53 -0.95 10.83
C THR A 288 17.46 -0.14 10.09
N GLU A 289 17.90 0.87 9.33
CA GLU A 289 17.05 1.76 8.52
C GLU A 289 15.85 2.33 9.31
N VAL A 290 16.09 2.73 10.56
CA VAL A 290 15.07 3.38 11.42
C VAL A 290 14.34 4.55 10.73
N PRO A 291 14.96 5.38 9.86
CA PRO A 291 14.24 6.43 9.17
C PRO A 291 13.07 5.90 8.31
N GLU A 292 13.24 4.72 7.69
CA GLU A 292 12.21 4.08 6.87
C GLU A 292 11.08 3.49 7.73
N LEU A 293 11.44 2.92 8.88
CA LEU A 293 10.46 2.41 9.85
C LEU A 293 9.57 3.54 10.39
N LEU A 294 10.19 4.63 10.85
CA LEU A 294 9.46 5.77 11.45
C LEU A 294 8.69 6.60 10.42
N ARG A 295 9.02 6.51 9.13
CA ARG A 295 8.34 7.26 8.06
C ARG A 295 6.83 7.03 8.04
N HIS A 296 6.38 5.80 8.33
CA HIS A 296 4.96 5.41 8.40
C HIS A 296 4.18 6.05 9.56
N LEU A 297 4.89 6.50 10.60
CA LEU A 297 4.31 7.17 11.76
C LEU A 297 4.40 8.70 11.64
N ILE A 298 5.49 9.21 11.05
CA ILE A 298 5.82 10.63 10.99
C ILE A 298 5.17 11.31 9.78
N THR A 299 5.15 10.66 8.63
CA THR A 299 4.74 11.26 7.35
C THR A 299 3.45 10.63 6.82
N THR A 300 2.85 11.23 5.79
CA THR A 300 1.83 10.56 4.98
C THR A 300 2.52 9.80 3.87
N THR A 301 2.67 8.48 4.03
CA THR A 301 3.39 7.68 3.02
C THR A 301 2.52 7.36 1.81
N SER A 302 1.21 7.22 2.03
CA SER A 302 0.14 7.01 1.05
C SER A 302 -1.17 7.55 1.62
N VAL A 303 -2.28 7.42 0.90
CA VAL A 303 -3.63 7.73 1.40
C VAL A 303 -4.62 6.65 1.02
N ASN A 304 -5.66 6.50 1.84
CA ASN A 304 -6.88 5.80 1.48
C ASN A 304 -8.04 6.79 1.31
N PHE A 305 -9.19 6.30 0.91
CA PHE A 305 -10.43 7.07 0.87
C PHE A 305 -11.49 6.49 1.80
N GLU A 306 -12.24 7.38 2.45
CA GLU A 306 -13.42 7.06 3.24
C GLU A 306 -14.57 8.00 2.85
N SER A 307 -15.80 7.56 3.07
CA SER A 307 -17.03 8.37 2.86
C SER A 307 -18.05 8.08 3.95
N ASN A 308 -19.15 8.83 3.92
CA ASN A 308 -20.37 8.46 4.66
C ASN A 308 -20.84 7.06 4.23
N LEU A 309 -21.40 6.28 5.17
CA LEU A 309 -21.81 4.90 4.90
C LEU A 309 -23.09 4.78 4.05
N ALA A 310 -24.01 5.75 4.19
CA ALA A 310 -25.23 5.78 3.40
C ALA A 310 -25.00 6.51 2.08
N ASN A 311 -25.49 5.93 0.98
CA ASN A 311 -25.41 6.54 -0.34
C ASN A 311 -26.45 7.65 -0.50
N ILE A 312 -26.29 8.51 -1.53
CA ILE A 312 -27.18 9.64 -1.81
C ILE A 312 -28.66 9.23 -1.92
N GLY A 313 -28.96 8.04 -2.45
CA GLY A 313 -30.33 7.54 -2.59
C GLY A 313 -30.98 7.07 -1.28
N SER A 314 -30.20 6.85 -0.23
CA SER A 314 -30.64 6.35 1.08
C SER A 314 -30.23 7.24 2.25
N LEU A 315 -29.75 8.46 1.96
CA LEU A 315 -29.38 9.42 3.00
C LEU A 315 -30.60 9.72 3.89
N GLY A 316 -30.38 9.56 5.19
CA GLY A 316 -31.31 10.05 6.19
C GLY A 316 -31.21 11.58 6.35
N VAL A 317 -31.59 12.05 7.53
CA VAL A 317 -31.54 13.48 7.88
C VAL A 317 -30.12 13.99 8.16
N MET A 318 -29.16 13.08 8.37
CA MET A 318 -27.77 13.42 8.66
C MET A 318 -26.78 12.76 7.69
N VAL A 319 -25.70 13.48 7.38
CA VAL A 319 -24.45 12.98 6.78
C VAL A 319 -23.39 12.95 7.87
N THR A 320 -22.76 11.81 8.11
CA THR A 320 -21.70 11.67 9.12
C THR A 320 -20.35 11.56 8.42
N PRO A 321 -19.48 12.59 8.52
CA PRO A 321 -18.13 12.52 7.99
C PRO A 321 -17.34 11.37 8.63
N PRO A 322 -16.39 10.75 7.91
CA PRO A 322 -15.53 9.73 8.48
C PRO A 322 -14.68 10.30 9.62
N LYS A 323 -14.45 9.51 10.68
CA LYS A 323 -13.67 9.93 11.85
C LYS A 323 -12.24 10.35 11.47
N ASN A 324 -11.64 9.63 10.52
CA ASN A 324 -10.31 9.90 10.00
C ASN A 324 -10.17 11.22 9.23
N PHE A 325 -11.30 11.90 8.96
CA PHE A 325 -11.26 13.29 8.51
C PHE A 325 -10.83 14.25 9.63
N PHE A 326 -11.15 13.99 10.90
CA PHE A 326 -10.86 14.93 11.99
C PHE A 326 -9.51 14.64 12.67
N LEU A 327 -9.19 13.37 12.90
CA LEU A 327 -7.91 12.95 13.49
C LEU A 327 -7.56 11.54 13.00
N PHE A 328 -6.33 11.07 13.21
CA PHE A 328 -5.93 9.72 12.78
C PHE A 328 -6.47 8.65 13.76
N ASP A 329 -7.79 8.48 13.78
CA ASP A 329 -8.55 7.66 14.74
C ASP A 329 -8.09 6.20 14.74
N ASP A 330 -7.79 5.61 13.58
CA ASP A 330 -7.36 4.19 13.52
C ASP A 330 -6.07 3.88 14.28
N ALA A 331 -5.21 4.90 14.45
CA ALA A 331 -3.96 4.80 15.18
C ALA A 331 -4.12 5.34 16.61
N LEU A 332 -4.65 6.56 16.76
CA LEU A 332 -4.82 7.22 18.06
C LEU A 332 -5.74 6.45 19.01
N SER A 333 -6.84 5.90 18.49
CA SER A 333 -7.77 5.10 19.31
C SER A 333 -7.13 3.83 19.86
N LYS A 334 -6.04 3.35 19.26
CA LYS A 334 -5.30 2.13 19.66
C LYS A 334 -4.16 2.41 20.62
N VAL A 335 -3.39 3.46 20.36
CA VAL A 335 -2.26 3.80 21.25
C VAL A 335 -2.72 4.42 22.57
N ALA A 336 -3.87 5.11 22.58
CA ALA A 336 -4.39 5.80 23.75
C ALA A 336 -5.51 5.02 24.48
N GLU A 337 -5.64 3.70 24.26
CA GLU A 337 -6.66 2.86 24.91
C GLU A 337 -6.50 2.84 26.43
N ASN A 338 -7.62 2.91 27.14
CA ASN A 338 -7.71 2.67 28.58
C ASN A 338 -7.51 1.18 28.91
N GLU A 339 -7.60 0.82 30.20
CA GLU A 339 -7.42 -0.57 30.66
C GLU A 339 -8.46 -1.56 30.08
N LEU A 340 -9.57 -1.06 29.54
CA LEU A 340 -10.63 -1.84 28.91
C LEU A 340 -10.44 -1.99 27.39
N GLY A 341 -9.39 -1.42 26.81
CA GLY A 341 -9.15 -1.44 25.37
C GLY A 341 -10.01 -0.44 24.59
N GLU A 342 -10.56 0.58 25.26
CA GLU A 342 -11.38 1.61 24.64
C GLU A 342 -10.63 2.96 24.59
N PRO A 343 -10.79 3.77 23.53
CA PRO A 343 -10.26 5.12 23.53
C PRO A 343 -10.91 5.94 24.66
N GLY A 344 -10.12 6.75 25.37
CA GLY A 344 -10.64 7.64 26.42
C GLY A 344 -11.36 8.88 25.89
N TYR A 345 -11.68 8.92 24.59
CA TYR A 345 -12.46 9.97 23.93
C TYR A 345 -13.57 9.35 23.08
N ASN A 346 -14.62 10.12 22.84
CA ASN A 346 -15.70 9.77 21.96
C ASN A 346 -15.99 10.90 20.97
N PHE A 347 -16.38 10.52 19.75
CA PHE A 347 -16.92 11.48 18.78
C PHE A 347 -18.32 11.90 19.24
N PRO A 348 -18.57 13.20 19.50
CA PRO A 348 -19.92 13.68 19.77
C PRO A 348 -20.86 13.36 18.61
N ASN A 349 -22.09 12.93 18.90
CA ASN A 349 -23.11 12.64 17.87
C ASN A 349 -23.46 13.89 17.03
N THR A 350 -23.17 15.07 17.54
CA THR A 350 -23.30 16.37 16.86
C THR A 350 -22.25 16.61 15.78
N ILE A 351 -21.22 15.76 15.67
CA ILE A 351 -20.32 15.73 14.50
C ILE A 351 -21.03 15.01 13.35
N SER A 352 -22.05 15.68 12.82
CA SER A 352 -22.87 15.22 11.72
C SER A 352 -23.54 16.44 11.07
N PHE A 353 -23.83 16.36 9.78
CA PHE A 353 -24.36 17.47 8.99
C PHE A 353 -25.81 17.20 8.62
N ASP A 354 -26.69 18.17 8.84
CA ASP A 354 -28.03 18.14 8.27
C ASP A 354 -27.95 17.98 6.75
N THR A 355 -28.59 16.94 6.20
CA THR A 355 -28.49 16.56 4.79
C THR A 355 -28.91 17.69 3.85
N ASN A 356 -29.95 18.45 4.19
CA ASN A 356 -30.44 19.56 3.35
C ASN A 356 -29.45 20.72 3.32
N LYS A 357 -28.88 21.08 4.47
CA LYS A 357 -27.80 22.08 4.55
C LYS A 357 -26.56 21.63 3.80
N PHE A 358 -26.15 20.38 3.97
CA PHE A 358 -25.02 19.79 3.24
C PHE A 358 -25.23 19.89 1.73
N ASN A 359 -26.36 19.40 1.21
CA ASN A 359 -26.68 19.45 -0.22
C ASN A 359 -26.69 20.88 -0.77
N ARG A 360 -27.24 21.85 -0.02
CA ARG A 360 -27.22 23.27 -0.40
C ARG A 360 -25.80 23.81 -0.50
N ILE A 361 -24.92 23.48 0.47
CA ILE A 361 -23.52 23.92 0.46
C ILE A 361 -22.80 23.31 -0.74
N ILE A 362 -22.91 22.00 -0.94
CA ILE A 362 -22.35 21.28 -2.09
C ILE A 362 -22.77 21.93 -3.41
N GLY A 363 -24.07 22.22 -3.59
CA GLY A 363 -24.58 22.93 -4.77
C GLY A 363 -23.99 24.33 -4.93
N SER A 364 -23.93 25.12 -3.85
CA SER A 364 -23.33 26.47 -3.87
C SER A 364 -21.84 26.48 -4.22
N LYS A 365 -21.13 25.39 -3.88
CA LYS A 365 -19.70 25.21 -4.17
C LYS A 365 -19.46 24.57 -5.55
N GLY A 366 -20.52 24.25 -6.30
CA GLY A 366 -20.45 23.70 -7.66
C GLY A 366 -19.81 22.33 -7.74
N PHE A 367 -20.12 21.46 -6.78
CA PHE A 367 -19.63 20.08 -6.83
C PHE A 367 -20.12 19.35 -8.08
N SER A 368 -19.18 18.79 -8.83
CA SER A 368 -19.51 17.98 -10.00
C SER A 368 -18.50 16.88 -10.25
N LEU A 369 -18.99 15.69 -10.59
CA LEU A 369 -18.19 14.64 -11.19
C LEU A 369 -18.07 14.94 -12.68
N ARG A 370 -16.84 15.05 -13.19
CA ARG A 370 -16.57 15.41 -14.58
C ARG A 370 -15.66 14.38 -15.22
N GLN A 371 -16.14 13.73 -16.27
CA GLN A 371 -15.28 12.90 -17.12
C GLN A 371 -14.60 13.80 -18.14
N CYS A 372 -13.28 13.86 -18.09
CA CYS A 372 -12.47 14.73 -18.93
C CYS A 372 -10.99 14.33 -18.96
N GLN A 373 -10.22 14.96 -19.86
CA GLN A 373 -8.76 14.96 -19.75
C GLN A 373 -8.35 15.86 -18.60
N ARG A 374 -7.68 15.28 -17.60
CA ARG A 374 -7.25 16.00 -16.40
C ARG A 374 -5.98 16.81 -16.69
N LYS A 375 -5.89 18.01 -16.09
CA LYS A 375 -4.63 18.76 -16.05
C LYS A 375 -3.71 18.12 -15.00
N TRP A 376 -2.48 17.80 -15.42
CA TRP A 376 -1.47 17.14 -14.58
C TRP A 376 -1.30 17.84 -13.22
N SER A 377 -1.17 17.04 -12.15
CA SER A 377 -1.04 17.50 -10.75
C SER A 377 -2.14 18.45 -10.25
N THR A 378 -3.34 18.39 -10.83
CA THR A 378 -4.51 19.15 -10.35
C THR A 378 -5.78 18.29 -10.32
N ASP A 379 -6.81 18.77 -9.63
CA ASP A 379 -8.15 18.19 -9.66
C ASP A 379 -9.02 18.70 -10.83
N LYS A 380 -8.47 19.45 -11.78
CA LYS A 380 -9.24 20.14 -12.83
C LYS A 380 -9.15 19.49 -14.20
N CYS A 381 -10.20 19.70 -14.99
CA CYS A 381 -10.22 19.36 -16.42
C CYS A 381 -9.41 20.36 -17.26
N ILE A 382 -8.80 19.87 -18.34
CA ILE A 382 -8.35 20.71 -19.44
C ILE A 382 -9.58 21.34 -20.11
N PRO A 383 -9.62 22.67 -20.35
CA PRO A 383 -10.76 23.32 -21.01
C PRO A 383 -11.09 22.66 -22.36
N GLY A 384 -12.39 22.44 -22.62
CA GLY A 384 -12.87 21.82 -23.86
C GLY A 384 -12.76 20.29 -23.94
N THR A 385 -12.35 19.62 -22.86
CA THR A 385 -12.19 18.14 -22.83
C THR A 385 -13.25 17.41 -22.00
N VAL A 386 -14.24 18.13 -21.46
CA VAL A 386 -15.33 17.52 -20.68
C VAL A 386 -16.24 16.73 -21.61
N GLU A 387 -16.32 15.42 -21.39
CA GLU A 387 -17.20 14.52 -22.13
C GLU A 387 -18.62 14.52 -21.56
N TYR A 388 -18.72 14.49 -20.23
CA TYR A 388 -19.98 14.61 -19.49
C TYR A 388 -19.72 15.07 -18.05
N GLU A 389 -20.75 15.59 -17.40
CA GLU A 389 -20.70 16.01 -16.00
C GLU A 389 -22.01 15.70 -15.27
N GLN A 390 -21.90 15.43 -13.97
CA GLN A 390 -23.03 15.31 -13.05
C GLN A 390 -22.81 16.24 -11.86
N GLU A 391 -23.77 17.12 -11.57
CA GLU A 391 -23.76 17.97 -10.38
C GLU A 391 -24.08 17.14 -9.13
N VAL A 392 -23.04 16.57 -8.53
CA VAL A 392 -23.12 15.68 -7.37
C VAL A 392 -21.78 15.64 -6.64
N THR A 393 -21.77 15.10 -5.42
CA THR A 393 -20.52 14.72 -4.75
C THR A 393 -19.99 13.41 -5.33
N THR A 394 -20.44 12.29 -4.79
CA THR A 394 -20.13 10.91 -5.15
C THR A 394 -21.28 10.02 -4.70
N PHE A 395 -21.32 8.75 -5.11
CA PHE A 395 -22.42 7.84 -4.74
C PHE A 395 -22.63 7.75 -3.22
N HIS A 396 -21.54 7.58 -2.47
CA HIS A 396 -21.47 7.81 -1.03
C HIS A 396 -20.85 9.20 -0.77
N PRO A 397 -21.58 10.14 -0.14
CA PRO A 397 -21.13 11.52 -0.03
C PRO A 397 -20.00 11.68 0.99
N PHE A 398 -19.37 12.87 0.95
CA PHE A 398 -18.21 13.19 1.79
C PHE A 398 -17.03 12.21 1.58
N PHE A 399 -16.86 11.73 0.35
CA PHE A 399 -15.72 10.91 -0.05
C PHE A 399 -14.43 11.74 -0.06
N ILE A 400 -13.48 11.41 0.81
CA ILE A 400 -12.31 12.23 1.15
C ILE A 400 -11.05 11.37 1.34
N PRO A 401 -9.85 11.92 1.11
CA PRO A 401 -8.60 11.24 1.47
C PRO A 401 -8.44 11.18 2.99
N VAL A 402 -7.94 10.04 3.48
CA VAL A 402 -7.65 9.72 4.89
C VAL A 402 -6.27 9.07 5.01
N PRO A 403 -5.69 8.95 6.22
CA PRO A 403 -4.48 8.17 6.44
C PRO A 403 -4.61 6.74 5.90
N SER A 404 -3.49 6.19 5.43
CA SER A 404 -3.53 4.87 4.80
C SER A 404 -3.67 3.73 5.83
N ASN A 405 -4.32 2.64 5.41
CA ASN A 405 -4.34 1.39 6.15
C ASN A 405 -2.93 0.77 6.24
N GLU A 406 -2.07 1.00 5.26
CA GLU A 406 -0.67 0.58 5.30
C GLU A 406 0.08 1.24 6.47
N ASP A 407 -0.02 2.57 6.62
CA ASP A 407 0.57 3.30 7.75
C ASP A 407 0.03 2.77 9.07
N THR A 408 -1.29 2.59 9.16
CA THR A 408 -1.94 2.01 10.35
C THR A 408 -1.39 0.63 10.69
N PHE A 409 -1.21 -0.24 9.68
CA PHE A 409 -0.67 -1.58 9.86
C PHE A 409 0.77 -1.52 10.38
N VAL A 410 1.63 -0.72 9.74
CA VAL A 410 3.03 -0.59 10.14
C VAL A 410 3.15 -0.04 11.55
N ILE A 411 2.41 1.03 11.90
CA ILE A 411 2.41 1.60 13.26
C ILE A 411 2.08 0.53 14.31
N LYS A 412 1.02 -0.26 14.10
CA LYS A 412 0.64 -1.35 15.00
C LYS A 412 1.74 -2.40 15.15
N LYS A 413 2.42 -2.72 14.05
CA LYS A 413 3.53 -3.69 14.07
C LYS A 413 4.79 -3.11 14.72
N LEU A 414 5.09 -1.82 14.56
CA LEU A 414 6.23 -1.21 15.26
C LEU A 414 6.05 -1.25 16.78
N ILE A 415 4.81 -1.13 17.27
CA ILE A 415 4.50 -1.23 18.70
C ILE A 415 4.69 -2.65 19.23
N ASN A 416 4.19 -3.64 18.48
CA ASN A 416 4.26 -5.04 18.86
C ASN A 416 4.46 -5.92 17.62
N PHE A 417 5.72 -6.27 17.36
CA PHE A 417 6.11 -7.11 16.24
C PHE A 417 6.46 -8.51 16.72
N GLN A 418 5.89 -9.53 16.09
CA GLN A 418 6.24 -10.91 16.37
C GLN A 418 7.24 -11.43 15.33
N VAL A 419 8.46 -11.70 15.78
CA VAL A 419 9.49 -12.37 14.97
C VAL A 419 9.42 -13.87 15.21
N ASN A 420 9.33 -14.65 14.13
CA ASN A 420 9.34 -16.12 14.17
C ASN A 420 10.56 -16.65 13.42
N ARG A 421 11.61 -17.00 14.14
CA ARG A 421 12.88 -17.55 13.59
C ARG A 421 13.28 -18.79 14.37
N GLN A 422 13.78 -19.81 13.67
CA GLN A 422 14.27 -21.06 14.30
C GLN A 422 13.26 -21.72 15.27
N ASN A 423 11.96 -21.69 14.95
CA ASN A 423 10.86 -22.14 15.80
C ASN A 423 10.73 -21.41 17.15
N GLN A 424 11.37 -20.26 17.30
CA GLN A 424 11.21 -19.37 18.45
C GLN A 424 10.36 -18.16 18.06
N ARG A 425 9.45 -17.81 18.96
CA ARG A 425 8.59 -16.63 18.87
C ARG A 425 9.12 -15.57 19.82
N ASN A 426 9.57 -14.45 19.27
CA ASN A 426 10.01 -13.30 20.05
C ASN A 426 9.09 -12.11 19.75
N ASN A 427 8.66 -11.41 20.80
CA ASN A 427 7.95 -10.16 20.65
C ASN A 427 8.97 -9.03 20.72
N ILE A 428 8.97 -8.17 19.71
CA ILE A 428 9.86 -7.03 19.59
C ILE A 428 9.02 -5.76 19.58
N ASN A 429 9.30 -4.85 20.50
CA ASN A 429 8.69 -3.53 20.56
C ASN A 429 9.68 -2.52 19.99
N LEU A 430 9.51 -2.16 18.71
CA LEU A 430 10.38 -1.18 18.05
C LEU A 430 10.09 0.24 18.57
N ILE A 431 8.84 0.51 18.94
CA ILE A 431 8.41 1.75 19.60
C ILE A 431 7.40 1.44 20.73
N THR A 432 7.11 2.42 21.58
CA THR A 432 6.07 2.31 22.62
C THR A 432 4.78 3.04 22.21
N ASP A 433 3.66 2.71 22.84
CA ASP A 433 2.38 3.43 22.67
C ASP A 433 2.55 4.93 22.93
N LYS A 434 3.27 5.29 24.00
CA LYS A 434 3.52 6.69 24.38
C LYS A 434 4.34 7.41 23.31
N PHE A 435 5.34 6.75 22.73
CA PHE A 435 6.13 7.32 21.63
C PHE A 435 5.27 7.54 20.39
N ALA A 436 4.46 6.54 20.02
CA ALA A 436 3.53 6.64 18.89
C ALA A 436 2.53 7.78 19.11
N ALA A 437 1.92 7.86 20.30
CA ALA A 437 1.04 8.95 20.68
C ALA A 437 1.75 10.31 20.63
N ALA A 438 2.99 10.42 21.12
CA ALA A 438 3.74 11.68 21.09
C ALA A 438 3.99 12.19 19.67
N ILE A 439 4.22 11.31 18.68
CA ILE A 439 4.32 11.70 17.27
C ILE A 439 2.93 12.02 16.68
N LEU A 440 1.93 11.17 16.93
CA LEU A 440 0.58 11.36 16.37
C LEU A 440 -0.12 12.60 16.93
N MET A 441 0.24 13.06 18.14
CA MET A 441 -0.29 14.26 18.78
C MET A 441 0.33 15.57 18.27
N VAL A 442 1.33 15.50 17.39
CA VAL A 442 1.89 16.65 16.68
C VAL A 442 0.97 16.97 15.50
N ASP A 443 0.32 18.13 15.56
CA ASP A 443 -0.66 18.58 14.55
C ASP A 443 -1.74 17.52 14.24
N PHE A 444 -2.28 16.91 15.30
CA PHE A 444 -3.16 15.74 15.22
C PHE A 444 -4.52 16.01 14.55
N GLN A 445 -4.91 17.29 14.49
CA GLN A 445 -6.12 17.76 13.80
C GLN A 445 -5.98 17.68 12.27
N ASN A 446 -4.75 17.50 11.77
CA ASN A 446 -4.41 17.36 10.36
C ASN A 446 -3.79 15.97 10.12
N PRO A 447 -4.63 14.92 10.03
CA PRO A 447 -4.16 13.53 10.03
C PRO A 447 -3.39 13.15 8.76
N ILE A 448 -3.64 13.83 7.65
CA ILE A 448 -2.89 13.68 6.40
C ILE A 448 -2.18 14.98 6.02
N PHE A 449 -1.04 14.83 5.34
CA PHE A 449 -0.26 15.92 4.76
C PHE A 449 0.20 17.00 5.75
N SER A 450 0.29 16.67 7.04
CA SER A 450 0.81 17.59 8.06
C SER A 450 2.29 17.89 7.79
N PRO A 451 2.65 19.13 7.42
CA PRO A 451 4.06 19.51 7.29
C PRO A 451 4.74 19.60 8.66
N VAL A 452 3.98 19.96 9.72
CA VAL A 452 4.47 20.07 11.09
C VAL A 452 4.95 18.69 11.57
N ARG A 453 4.09 17.67 11.52
CA ARG A 453 4.47 16.31 11.91
C ARG A 453 5.58 15.76 11.01
N SER A 454 5.46 15.95 9.69
CA SER A 454 6.46 15.46 8.73
C SER A 454 7.86 16.06 8.94
N SER A 455 7.96 17.26 9.52
CA SER A 455 9.26 17.87 9.84
C SER A 455 10.11 17.04 10.81
N LEU A 456 9.46 16.22 11.65
CA LEU A 456 10.14 15.32 12.59
C LEU A 456 10.98 14.23 11.89
N GLN A 457 10.76 13.99 10.60
CA GLN A 457 11.56 13.04 9.82
C GLN A 457 13.03 13.44 9.77
N ALA A 458 13.35 14.72 9.95
CA ALA A 458 14.73 15.20 10.05
C ALA A 458 15.50 14.58 11.23
N TYR A 459 14.82 14.27 12.34
CA TYR A 459 15.42 13.60 13.50
C TYR A 459 15.52 12.10 13.28
N ALA A 460 14.51 11.48 12.66
CA ALA A 460 14.56 10.06 12.31
C ALA A 460 15.78 9.76 11.41
N LYS A 461 16.06 10.64 10.44
CA LYS A 461 17.22 10.55 9.52
C LYS A 461 18.59 10.57 10.20
N LYS A 462 18.69 10.90 11.48
CA LYS A 462 19.95 10.83 12.24
C LYS A 462 20.17 9.47 12.90
N LEU A 463 19.18 8.59 12.86
CA LEU A 463 19.18 7.31 13.54
C LEU A 463 19.30 6.18 12.52
N ASP A 464 20.48 5.90 11.98
CA ASP A 464 20.58 4.81 10.99
C ASP A 464 20.29 3.43 11.61
N GLN A 465 20.63 3.25 12.88
CA GLN A 465 20.50 2.01 13.63
C GLN A 465 20.06 2.24 15.07
N ALA A 466 19.51 1.20 15.68
CA ALA A 466 19.12 1.15 17.08
C ALA A 466 19.40 -0.24 17.68
N THR A 467 19.40 -0.35 19.00
CA THR A 467 19.60 -1.62 19.71
C THR A 467 18.29 -2.12 20.30
N ILE A 468 18.21 -3.43 20.49
CA ILE A 468 17.13 -4.14 21.19
C ILE A 468 17.72 -4.76 22.46
N ASP A 469 17.05 -4.61 23.59
CA ASP A 469 17.45 -5.23 24.87
C ASP A 469 17.04 -6.71 24.97
N ASN A 470 17.27 -7.32 26.14
CA ASN A 470 16.98 -8.74 26.34
C ASN A 470 15.47 -9.01 26.47
N GLU A 471 14.68 -7.97 26.70
CA GLU A 471 13.23 -7.98 26.82
C GLU A 471 12.54 -7.75 25.46
N GLY A 472 13.31 -7.53 24.40
CA GLY A 472 12.80 -7.28 23.05
C GLY A 472 12.40 -5.83 22.81
N VAL A 473 12.82 -4.88 23.64
CA VAL A 473 12.47 -3.46 23.52
C VAL A 473 13.60 -2.70 22.83
N SER A 474 13.26 -1.94 21.80
CA SER A 474 14.22 -1.10 21.09
C SER A 474 14.44 0.25 21.77
N ASN A 475 15.66 0.79 21.67
CA ASN A 475 15.99 2.14 22.13
C ASN A 475 15.66 3.26 21.12
N ILE A 476 14.98 2.96 19.99
CA ILE A 476 14.53 3.98 19.00
C ILE A 476 13.83 5.16 19.69
N PRO A 477 12.82 4.96 20.58
CA PRO A 477 12.13 6.07 21.23
C PRO A 477 13.07 7.01 22.00
N THR A 478 14.00 6.44 22.76
CA THR A 478 14.97 7.19 23.57
C THR A 478 15.93 7.99 22.71
N LEU A 479 16.49 7.36 21.66
CA LEU A 479 17.42 8.03 20.74
C LEU A 479 16.73 9.20 20.01
N PHE A 480 15.51 8.98 19.53
CA PHE A 480 14.73 10.00 18.84
C PHE A 480 14.34 11.15 19.77
N ALA A 481 13.87 10.86 20.97
CA ALA A 481 13.52 11.89 21.95
C ALA A 481 14.74 12.73 22.35
N ALA A 482 15.91 12.13 22.52
CA ALA A 482 17.14 12.86 22.85
C ALA A 482 17.53 13.88 21.76
N GLU A 483 17.39 13.50 20.49
CA GLU A 483 17.63 14.41 19.35
C GLU A 483 16.66 15.61 19.36
N ILE A 484 15.39 15.37 19.68
CA ILE A 484 14.39 16.43 19.79
C ILE A 484 14.65 17.32 21.01
N GLU A 485 15.01 16.75 22.17
CA GLU A 485 15.31 17.51 23.38
C GLU A 485 16.47 18.50 23.18
N VAL A 486 17.50 18.11 22.41
CA VAL A 486 18.59 19.01 22.01
C VAL A 486 18.05 20.18 21.19
N ALA A 487 17.15 19.93 20.23
CA ALA A 487 16.57 20.97 19.40
C ALA A 487 15.65 21.92 20.19
N VAL A 488 14.80 21.41 21.08
CA VAL A 488 13.90 22.24 21.90
C VAL A 488 14.66 23.20 22.80
N LYS A 489 15.81 22.80 23.36
CA LYS A 489 16.65 23.68 24.20
C LYS A 489 17.15 24.94 23.47
N ALA A 490 17.25 24.89 22.14
CA ALA A 490 17.65 26.03 21.31
C ALA A 490 16.49 26.92 20.87
N GLN A 491 15.25 26.56 21.21
CA GLN A 491 14.04 27.28 20.81
C GLN A 491 13.48 28.15 21.95
N PRO A 492 12.77 29.26 21.64
CA PRO A 492 12.01 30.01 22.64
C PRO A 492 10.97 29.11 23.33
N PRO A 493 10.67 29.31 24.64
CA PRO A 493 9.67 28.51 25.34
C PRO A 493 8.30 28.54 24.66
N CYS A 494 7.69 27.36 24.52
CA CYS A 494 6.29 27.22 24.10
C CYS A 494 5.36 27.39 25.29
N LEU A 495 4.32 28.21 25.13
CA LEU A 495 3.23 28.28 26.11
C LEU A 495 2.29 27.09 25.87
N VAL A 496 2.01 26.32 26.91
CA VAL A 496 1.17 25.11 26.82
C VAL A 496 -0.24 25.45 26.31
N GLU A 497 -0.76 26.63 26.64
CA GLU A 497 -2.06 27.12 26.16
C GLU A 497 -2.08 27.41 24.64
N LYS A 498 -0.91 27.46 24.01
CA LYS A 498 -0.72 27.69 22.56
C LYS A 498 0.08 26.57 21.90
N LEU A 499 0.06 25.37 22.48
CA LEU A 499 0.88 24.24 22.04
C LEU A 499 0.77 23.95 20.54
N ASP A 500 -0.42 24.05 19.95
CA ASP A 500 -0.63 23.77 18.52
C ASP A 500 0.04 24.82 17.59
N SER A 501 0.40 25.99 18.12
CA SER A 501 1.17 27.01 17.38
C SER A 501 2.68 26.89 17.59
N CYS A 502 3.12 25.95 18.42
CA CYS A 502 4.54 25.71 18.70
C CYS A 502 5.15 24.78 17.67
N SER A 503 6.48 24.64 17.72
CA SER A 503 7.22 23.76 16.82
C SER A 503 6.81 22.28 16.99
N ALA A 504 7.09 21.47 15.98
CA ALA A 504 6.82 20.03 16.03
C ALA A 504 7.55 19.36 17.21
N GLU A 505 8.77 19.81 17.48
CA GLU A 505 9.60 19.34 18.58
C GLU A 505 8.96 19.62 19.94
N GLN A 506 8.43 20.84 20.13
CA GLN A 506 7.77 21.23 21.37
C GLN A 506 6.45 20.49 21.58
N GLN A 507 5.68 20.27 20.51
CA GLN A 507 4.46 19.46 20.55
C GLN A 507 4.75 17.99 20.92
N PHE A 508 5.80 17.40 20.34
CA PHE A 508 6.24 16.04 20.66
C PHE A 508 6.67 15.95 22.13
N ILE A 509 7.57 16.84 22.58
CA ILE A 509 8.12 16.80 23.94
C ILE A 509 7.04 17.00 25.00
N ASN A 510 6.07 17.88 24.75
CA ASN A 510 4.95 18.07 25.67
C ASN A 510 4.22 16.76 25.96
N THR A 511 4.00 15.92 24.94
CA THR A 511 3.34 14.62 25.12
C THR A 511 4.30 13.56 25.67
N TRP A 512 5.54 13.53 25.19
CA TRP A 512 6.56 12.57 25.61
C TRP A 512 6.94 12.69 27.09
N HIS A 513 6.98 13.91 27.63
CA HIS A 513 7.30 14.19 29.03
C HIS A 513 6.12 14.04 30.01
N LEU A 514 4.91 13.72 29.52
CA LEU A 514 3.79 13.40 30.41
C LEU A 514 4.14 12.18 31.29
N PRO A 515 3.71 12.13 32.56
CA PRO A 515 3.96 10.97 33.42
C PRO A 515 3.36 9.69 32.86
N ASP A 516 4.06 8.55 33.02
CA ASP A 516 3.63 7.26 32.48
C ASP A 516 2.27 6.81 33.01
N ALA A 517 1.92 7.22 34.23
CA ALA A 517 0.63 6.90 34.85
C ALA A 517 -0.56 7.71 34.28
N THR A 518 -0.33 8.87 33.65
CA THR A 518 -1.41 9.81 33.28
C THR A 518 -1.38 10.30 31.84
N TRP A 519 -0.36 9.94 31.05
CA TRP A 519 -0.25 10.44 29.68
C TRP A 519 -1.46 10.08 28.81
N LYS A 520 -2.02 8.87 28.95
CA LYS A 520 -3.20 8.44 28.19
C LYS A 520 -4.40 9.32 28.48
N GLU A 521 -4.68 9.57 29.75
CA GLU A 521 -5.77 10.45 30.17
C GLU A 521 -5.61 11.85 29.58
N GLN A 522 -4.41 12.44 29.69
CA GLN A 522 -4.14 13.79 29.19
C GLN A 522 -4.22 13.89 27.65
N VAL A 523 -3.71 12.88 26.93
CA VAL A 523 -3.87 12.79 25.47
C VAL A 523 -5.35 12.71 25.09
N ASN A 524 -6.10 11.81 25.74
CA ASN A 524 -7.53 11.63 25.49
C ASN A 524 -8.34 12.90 25.82
N GLN A 525 -8.03 13.61 26.91
CA GLN A 525 -8.67 14.88 27.27
C GLN A 525 -8.41 15.97 26.22
N ARG A 526 -7.20 16.05 25.66
CA ARG A 526 -6.88 17.01 24.58
C ARG A 526 -7.64 16.67 23.30
N ILE A 527 -7.71 15.40 22.93
CA ILE A 527 -8.51 14.94 21.78
C ILE A 527 -10.00 15.25 22.00
N GLN A 528 -10.55 14.94 23.17
CA GLN A 528 -11.94 15.21 23.49
C GLN A 528 -12.27 16.71 23.45
N SER A 529 -11.37 17.56 23.96
CA SER A 529 -11.53 19.02 23.91
C SER A 529 -11.60 19.53 22.48
N TYR A 530 -10.74 19.02 21.59
CA TYR A 530 -10.77 19.31 20.16
C TYR A 530 -12.08 18.84 19.50
N LEU A 531 -12.51 17.59 19.75
CA LEU A 531 -13.76 17.07 19.20
C LEU A 531 -14.99 17.85 19.67
N ASN A 532 -14.99 18.33 20.92
CA ASN A 532 -16.02 19.24 21.42
C ASN A 532 -15.97 20.60 20.69
N GLY A 533 -14.77 21.12 20.39
CA GLY A 533 -14.59 22.30 19.55
C GLY A 533 -15.19 22.12 18.15
N VAL A 534 -14.92 20.98 17.50
CA VAL A 534 -15.50 20.60 16.20
C VAL A 534 -17.04 20.56 16.26
N ALA A 535 -17.59 19.88 17.27
CA ALA A 535 -19.03 19.83 17.50
C ALA A 535 -19.66 21.22 17.69
N ASN A 536 -18.96 22.12 18.39
CA ASN A 536 -19.40 23.50 18.60
C ASN A 536 -19.41 24.30 17.29
N GLN A 537 -18.40 24.14 16.42
CA GLN A 537 -18.41 24.82 15.10
C GLN A 537 -19.60 24.39 14.24
N ILE A 538 -19.95 23.09 14.27
CA ILE A 538 -21.12 22.57 13.52
C ILE A 538 -22.41 23.15 14.08
N THR A 539 -22.56 23.15 15.41
CA THR A 539 -23.78 23.61 16.09
C THR A 539 -23.99 25.12 15.91
N ASN A 540 -22.91 25.90 15.91
CA ASN A 540 -22.95 27.37 15.82
C ASN A 540 -23.01 27.91 14.38
N GLY A 541 -22.97 27.04 13.36
CA GLY A 541 -23.51 27.33 12.03
C GLY A 541 -22.51 27.41 10.87
N SER A 542 -21.25 27.82 11.06
CA SER A 542 -20.26 27.87 9.96
C SER A 542 -19.57 26.54 9.70
N GLY A 543 -19.49 25.66 10.72
CA GLY A 543 -18.66 24.45 10.68
C GLY A 543 -18.93 23.53 9.49
N ILE A 544 -20.19 23.41 9.03
CA ILE A 544 -20.50 22.56 7.85
C ILE A 544 -19.83 23.12 6.59
N SER A 545 -19.94 24.43 6.33
CA SER A 545 -19.33 25.04 5.14
C SER A 545 -17.80 24.96 5.23
N ASP A 546 -17.25 25.27 6.40
CA ASP A 546 -15.81 25.28 6.65
C ASP A 546 -15.20 23.88 6.45
N TYR A 547 -15.89 22.82 6.91
CA TYR A 547 -15.44 21.44 6.74
C TYR A 547 -15.63 20.91 5.32
N VAL A 548 -16.64 21.37 4.60
CA VAL A 548 -16.73 21.13 3.15
C VAL A 548 -15.56 21.79 2.43
N ASP A 549 -15.22 23.05 2.75
CA ASP A 549 -14.08 23.74 2.14
C ASP A 549 -12.76 23.03 2.47
N LEU A 550 -12.56 22.57 3.71
CA LEU A 550 -11.41 21.76 4.09
C LEU A 550 -11.36 20.44 3.30
N SER A 551 -12.51 19.79 3.08
CA SER A 551 -12.58 18.57 2.26
C SER A 551 -12.11 18.82 0.82
N ILE A 552 -12.49 19.96 0.22
CA ILE A 552 -12.03 20.35 -1.11
C ILE A 552 -10.53 20.61 -1.10
N SER A 553 -10.03 21.34 -0.09
CA SER A 553 -8.59 21.61 0.05
C SER A 553 -7.77 20.33 0.09
N ARG A 554 -8.19 19.34 0.89
CA ARG A 554 -7.45 18.07 1.02
C ARG A 554 -7.48 17.23 -0.26
N LYS A 555 -8.58 17.25 -1.01
CA LYS A 555 -8.67 16.63 -2.34
C LYS A 555 -7.72 17.29 -3.34
N ARG A 556 -7.65 18.63 -3.33
CA ARG A 556 -6.72 19.40 -4.15
C ARG A 556 -5.27 19.10 -3.80
N GLN A 557 -4.95 19.04 -2.51
CA GLN A 557 -3.61 18.67 -2.05
C GLN A 557 -3.25 17.23 -2.44
N PHE A 558 -4.18 16.27 -2.28
CA PHE A 558 -3.99 14.90 -2.76
C PHE A 558 -3.70 14.85 -4.27
N ALA A 559 -4.43 15.62 -5.08
CA ALA A 559 -4.24 15.64 -6.53
C ALA A 559 -2.90 16.28 -6.99
N SER A 560 -2.16 16.94 -6.09
CA SER A 560 -0.93 17.68 -6.41
C SER A 560 0.32 17.26 -5.61
N ILE A 561 0.16 16.53 -4.49
CA ILE A 561 1.27 16.17 -3.62
C ILE A 561 2.11 15.02 -4.17
N GLU A 562 3.36 15.32 -4.53
CA GLU A 562 4.33 14.30 -4.93
C GLU A 562 4.80 13.47 -3.73
N PRO A 563 5.09 12.17 -3.90
CA PRO A 563 4.94 11.36 -5.11
C PRO A 563 3.55 10.66 -5.23
N ILE A 564 2.55 11.11 -4.46
CA ILE A 564 1.27 10.40 -4.27
C ILE A 564 0.19 10.88 -5.27
N ASN A 565 0.35 12.06 -5.86
CA ASN A 565 -0.58 12.73 -6.78
C ASN A 565 -1.04 11.87 -7.96
N ASN A 566 -0.25 10.88 -8.35
CA ASN A 566 -0.60 9.98 -9.45
C ASN A 566 -1.58 8.87 -9.05
N LEU A 567 -1.83 8.67 -7.75
CA LEU A 567 -3.02 7.94 -7.30
C LEU A 567 -4.32 8.61 -7.76
N PHE A 568 -4.31 9.91 -8.08
CA PHE A 568 -5.43 10.60 -8.73
C PHE A 568 -5.45 10.33 -10.25
N GLU A 569 -5.72 9.09 -10.59
CA GLU A 569 -5.58 8.55 -11.94
C GLU A 569 -6.70 9.00 -12.88
N PHE A 570 -7.92 9.12 -12.35
CA PHE A 570 -9.13 9.38 -13.13
C PHE A 570 -9.87 10.62 -12.66
N SER A 571 -10.41 11.37 -13.62
CA SER A 571 -11.13 12.62 -13.37
C SER A 571 -12.44 12.46 -12.59
N LEU A 572 -12.98 11.23 -12.53
CA LEU A 572 -14.19 10.89 -11.78
C LEU A 572 -13.93 10.39 -10.36
N LEU A 573 -12.68 10.16 -9.94
CA LEU A 573 -12.42 9.65 -8.58
C LEU A 573 -12.89 10.62 -7.50
N LEU A 574 -12.79 11.93 -7.76
CA LEU A 574 -13.20 12.98 -6.82
C LEU A 574 -13.99 14.07 -7.54
N PRO A 575 -15.03 14.64 -6.89
CA PRO A 575 -15.77 15.75 -7.47
C PRO A 575 -14.91 17.01 -7.51
N GLN A 576 -15.04 17.76 -8.60
CA GLN A 576 -14.50 19.10 -8.75
C GLN A 576 -15.42 20.11 -8.09
N SER A 577 -14.89 21.29 -7.76
CA SER A 577 -15.66 22.42 -7.24
C SER A 577 -15.34 23.71 -8.00
N ASN A 578 -16.11 24.76 -7.72
CA ASN A 578 -15.88 26.11 -8.24
C ASN A 578 -14.68 26.83 -7.58
N LEU A 579 -14.02 26.22 -6.58
CA LEU A 579 -12.82 26.82 -5.99
C LEU A 579 -11.67 26.85 -7.02
N PRO A 580 -10.94 27.97 -7.14
CA PRO A 580 -9.87 28.10 -8.11
C PRO A 580 -8.66 27.23 -7.74
N GLU A 581 -7.87 26.86 -8.74
CA GLU A 581 -6.68 26.01 -8.57
C GLU A 581 -5.64 26.57 -7.60
N ASN A 582 -5.61 27.90 -7.43
CA ASN A 582 -4.67 28.61 -6.55
C ASN A 582 -5.28 29.03 -5.21
N ALA A 583 -6.50 28.60 -4.88
CA ALA A 583 -7.05 28.87 -3.55
C ALA A 583 -6.14 28.28 -2.47
N SER A 584 -5.93 29.01 -1.37
CA SER A 584 -5.08 28.58 -0.26
C SER A 584 -5.46 27.18 0.21
N LEU A 585 -4.45 26.40 0.58
CA LEU A 585 -4.70 25.17 1.33
C LEU A 585 -5.26 25.53 2.70
N LEU A 586 -6.10 24.66 3.24
CA LEU A 586 -6.77 24.83 4.52
C LEU A 586 -6.31 23.75 5.51
N GLN A 587 -6.31 24.10 6.78
CA GLN A 587 -5.96 23.23 7.90
C GLN A 587 -6.95 23.42 9.05
N MET A 588 -7.05 22.40 9.91
CA MET A 588 -7.87 22.48 11.12
C MET A 588 -7.04 22.93 12.33
N GLN A 589 -7.63 23.74 13.20
CA GLN A 589 -7.06 24.18 14.48
C GLN A 589 -7.63 23.38 15.66
N SER A 590 -7.02 23.52 16.84
CA SER A 590 -7.42 22.80 18.05
C SER A 590 -8.79 23.17 18.62
N ASP A 591 -9.35 24.33 18.26
CA ASP A 591 -10.73 24.70 18.59
C ASP A 591 -11.76 24.24 17.53
N GLY A 592 -11.31 23.43 16.56
CA GLY A 592 -12.12 22.91 15.48
C GLY A 592 -12.34 23.89 14.32
N LYS A 593 -11.80 25.11 14.35
CA LYS A 593 -11.90 26.05 13.23
C LYS A 593 -11.03 25.62 12.05
N VAL A 594 -11.46 26.02 10.85
CA VAL A 594 -10.68 25.88 9.63
C VAL A 594 -10.04 27.23 9.29
N VAL A 595 -8.75 27.22 9.00
CA VAL A 595 -7.99 28.40 8.60
C VAL A 595 -7.13 28.09 7.38
N SER A 596 -6.66 29.13 6.69
CA SER A 596 -5.61 28.95 5.67
C SER A 596 -4.35 28.37 6.30
N ALA A 597 -3.78 27.35 5.65
CA ALA A 597 -2.45 26.87 5.94
C ALA A 597 -1.42 27.95 5.53
N ASN A 598 -0.46 28.22 6.41
CA ASN A 598 0.61 29.18 6.19
C ASN A 598 1.78 28.56 5.43
#